data_AF-A0A2V8DGU2-F1
#
_entry.id   AF-A0A2V8DGU2-F1
#
_cell.length_a   1.000
_cell.length_b   1.000
_cell.length_c   1.000
_cell.angle_alpha   90.00
_cell.angle_beta   90.00
_cell.angle_gamma   90.00
#
_symmetry.space_group_name_H-M   'P 1'
#
loop_
_entity.id
_entity.type
_entity.pdbx_description
1 polymer ?
#
loop_
_entity_poly.entity_id
_entity_poly.type
_entity_poly.pdbx_seq_one_letter_code
_entity_poly.pdbx_strand_id
1 'polypeptide(L)'
;MNALTGANKLVTKNVGGGDEVWYNSADGRFFVTGLNTATPPVQQLGVIDAEHGTWLQNVSDASGKFASGKNTSAFPENNHIFTIAQIPAANANFAPPPLMPTHGDPTKDVSVCTLFGFRGTGCIAVYTHSGEEEAERDDK
;
A
#
# COMPACT_ATOMS: atom_id res chain seq x y z
N MET A 1 14.05 -7.23 -12.08
CA MET A 1 14.29 -8.16 -13.21
C MET A 1 15.03 -7.41 -14.31
N ASN A 2 15.99 -8.01 -15.01
CA ASN A 2 16.56 -7.42 -16.20
C ASN A 2 15.53 -7.51 -17.34
N ALA A 3 15.11 -6.36 -17.88
CA ALA A 3 14.06 -6.31 -18.90
C ALA A 3 14.46 -6.95 -20.24
N LEU A 4 15.76 -7.03 -20.54
CA LEU A 4 16.27 -7.62 -21.78
C LEU A 4 16.43 -9.14 -21.69
N THR A 5 16.81 -9.66 -20.51
CA THR A 5 17.18 -11.07 -20.35
C THR A 5 16.23 -11.87 -19.45
N GLY A 6 15.31 -11.20 -18.75
CA GLY A 6 14.47 -11.82 -17.73
C GLY A 6 15.23 -12.26 -16.47
N ALA A 7 16.56 -12.04 -16.42
CA ALA A 7 17.37 -12.46 -15.28
C ALA A 7 16.99 -11.68 -14.01
N ASN A 8 16.87 -12.38 -12.88
CA ASN A 8 16.69 -11.74 -11.58
C ASN A 8 18.03 -11.17 -11.11
N LYS A 9 18.14 -9.84 -11.08
CA LYS A 9 19.36 -9.15 -10.64
C LYS A 9 19.38 -8.94 -9.12
N LEU A 10 18.22 -8.70 -8.52
CA LEU A 10 18.05 -8.22 -7.15
C LEU A 10 16.78 -8.84 -6.56
N VAL A 11 16.88 -9.41 -5.36
CA VAL A 11 15.78 -10.05 -4.64
C VAL A 11 15.81 -9.57 -3.19
N THR A 12 14.76 -8.90 -2.74
CA THR A 12 14.55 -8.56 -1.32
C THR A 12 13.80 -9.69 -0.60
N LYS A 13 14.08 -9.86 0.70
CA LYS A 13 13.35 -10.77 1.59
C LYS A 13 12.63 -10.04 2.72
N ASN A 14 12.62 -8.70 2.70
CA ASN A 14 12.15 -7.87 3.81
C ASN A 14 10.62 -7.77 3.86
N VAL A 15 9.97 -7.82 2.69
CA VAL A 15 8.51 -7.92 2.55
C VAL A 15 8.18 -8.92 1.44
N GLY A 16 7.03 -9.58 1.54
CA GLY A 16 6.58 -10.55 0.55
C GLY A 16 5.06 -10.67 0.45
N GLY A 17 4.58 -11.23 -0.66
CA GLY A 17 3.16 -11.50 -0.91
C GLY A 17 2.36 -10.33 -1.49
N GLY A 18 3.03 -9.27 -1.95
CA GLY A 18 2.43 -8.24 -2.80
C GLY A 18 2.14 -8.77 -4.20
N ASP A 19 1.07 -8.28 -4.81
CA ASP A 19 0.69 -8.67 -6.17
C ASP A 19 1.37 -7.75 -7.20
N GLU A 20 1.69 -6.51 -6.82
CA GLU A 20 2.29 -5.49 -7.68
C GLU A 20 3.53 -4.81 -7.05
N VAL A 21 4.46 -4.40 -7.92
CA VAL A 21 5.60 -3.52 -7.58
C VAL A 21 5.54 -2.33 -8.53
N TRP A 22 5.63 -1.11 -7.98
CA TRP A 22 5.55 0.12 -8.76
C TRP A 22 6.85 0.91 -8.71
N TYR A 23 7.30 1.40 -9.86
CA TYR A 23 8.45 2.32 -9.97
C TYR A 23 7.97 3.77 -9.95
N ASN A 24 8.61 4.62 -9.17
CA ASN A 24 8.38 6.05 -9.20
C ASN A 24 9.62 6.77 -9.75
N SER A 25 9.45 7.51 -10.84
CA SER A 25 10.57 8.24 -11.48
C SER A 25 10.94 9.52 -10.75
N ALA A 26 10.08 10.04 -9.88
CA ALA A 26 10.34 11.27 -9.13
C ALA A 26 11.48 11.11 -8.11
N ASP A 27 11.55 9.94 -7.46
CA ASP A 27 12.53 9.64 -6.41
C ASP A 27 13.41 8.43 -6.71
N GLY A 28 13.20 7.76 -7.85
CA GLY A 28 13.98 6.59 -8.27
C GLY A 28 13.75 5.37 -7.38
N ARG A 29 12.55 5.19 -6.82
CA ARG A 29 12.25 4.10 -5.88
C ARG A 29 11.23 3.11 -6.44
N PHE A 30 11.36 1.85 -6.04
CA PHE A 30 10.30 0.86 -6.14
C PHE A 30 9.50 0.78 -4.84
N PHE A 31 8.20 0.61 -4.99
CA PHE A 31 7.23 0.47 -3.92
C PHE A 31 6.52 -0.88 -4.05
N VAL A 32 6.38 -1.59 -2.93
CA VAL A 32 5.70 -2.88 -2.88
C VAL A 32 4.99 -3.03 -1.54
N THR A 33 3.76 -3.53 -1.54
CA THR A 33 3.05 -3.84 -0.29
C THR A 33 3.18 -5.33 0.02
N GLY A 34 3.49 -5.69 1.25
CA GLY A 34 3.59 -7.10 1.63
C GLY A 34 3.71 -7.30 3.13
N LEU A 35 3.61 -8.56 3.56
CA LEU A 35 3.92 -8.94 4.93
C LEU A 35 5.42 -8.82 5.15
N ASN A 36 5.81 -8.14 6.21
CA ASN A 36 7.19 -8.07 6.66
C ASN A 36 7.63 -9.39 7.34
N THR A 37 8.89 -9.41 7.79
CA THR A 37 9.48 -10.58 8.46
C THR A 37 9.27 -10.61 9.98
N ALA A 38 8.41 -9.78 10.55
CA ALA A 38 8.12 -9.78 11.99
C ALA A 38 7.30 -11.02 12.40
N THR A 39 7.23 -11.30 13.70
CA THR A 39 6.40 -12.39 14.26
C THR A 39 5.48 -11.82 15.34
N PRO A 40 4.15 -11.73 15.09
CA PRO A 40 3.46 -12.07 13.85
C PRO A 40 3.81 -11.11 12.69
N PRO A 41 3.72 -11.56 11.43
CA PRO A 41 3.96 -10.69 10.28
C PRO A 41 2.97 -9.53 10.23
N VAL A 42 3.47 -8.37 9.82
CA VAL A 42 2.67 -7.15 9.68
C VAL A 42 2.74 -6.69 8.23
N GLN A 43 1.60 -6.36 7.63
CA GLN A 43 1.58 -5.78 6.29
C GLN A 43 2.25 -4.40 6.33
N GLN A 44 3.06 -4.06 5.34
CA GLN A 44 3.75 -2.77 5.23
C GLN A 44 3.93 -2.35 3.77
N LEU A 45 4.20 -1.06 3.55
CA LEU A 45 4.75 -0.55 2.31
C LEU A 45 6.28 -0.63 2.38
N GLY A 46 6.85 -1.45 1.52
CA GLY A 46 8.28 -1.53 1.27
C GLY A 46 8.75 -0.48 0.29
N VAL A 47 9.92 0.09 0.57
CA VAL A 47 10.58 1.07 -0.29
C VAL A 47 11.98 0.57 -0.61
N ILE A 48 12.30 0.54 -1.90
CA ILE A 48 13.51 -0.07 -2.44
C ILE A 48 14.17 0.94 -3.39
N ASP A 49 15.47 1.12 -3.27
CA ASP A 49 16.26 1.89 -4.23
C ASP A 49 16.26 1.18 -5.59
N ALA A 50 15.82 1.86 -6.66
CA ALA A 50 15.65 1.21 -7.96
C ALA A 50 16.97 0.88 -8.67
N GLU A 51 18.02 1.66 -8.41
CA GLU A 51 19.33 1.49 -9.06
C GLU A 51 20.09 0.27 -8.50
N HIS A 52 20.17 0.19 -7.18
CA HIS A 52 20.95 -0.81 -6.47
C HIS A 52 20.11 -1.97 -5.94
N GLY A 53 18.77 -1.86 -5.96
CA GLY A 53 17.87 -2.85 -5.34
C GLY A 53 17.99 -2.92 -3.83
N THR A 54 18.53 -1.86 -3.21
CA THR A 54 18.78 -1.84 -1.77
C THR A 54 17.48 -1.56 -1.04
N TRP A 55 17.22 -2.33 0.02
CA TRP A 55 16.09 -2.07 0.90
C TRP A 55 16.30 -0.76 1.67
N LEU A 56 15.35 0.17 1.56
CA LEU A 56 15.45 1.48 2.22
C LEU A 56 14.63 1.51 3.51
N GLN A 57 13.35 1.16 3.44
CA GLN A 57 12.47 1.29 4.60
C GLN A 57 11.22 0.40 4.51
N ASN A 58 10.70 0.09 5.69
CA ASN A 58 9.34 -0.38 5.92
C ASN A 58 8.51 0.79 6.41
N VAL A 59 7.41 1.10 5.73
CA VAL A 59 6.48 2.15 6.11
C VAL A 59 5.19 1.52 6.62
N SER A 60 4.85 1.81 7.87
CA SER A 60 3.59 1.43 8.50
C SER A 60 2.53 2.51 8.25
N ASP A 61 1.25 2.16 8.34
CA ASP A 61 0.19 3.17 8.39
C ASP A 61 0.03 3.76 9.80
N ALA A 62 -0.79 4.81 9.91
CA ALA A 62 -1.07 5.53 11.15
C ALA A 62 -1.70 4.66 12.26
N SER A 63 -2.21 3.47 11.92
CA SER A 63 -2.83 2.56 12.90
C SER A 63 -1.86 1.50 13.44
N GLY A 64 -0.64 1.42 12.88
CA GLY A 64 0.27 0.31 13.11
C GLY A 64 -0.26 -1.04 12.56
N LYS A 65 -1.39 -1.01 11.84
CA LYS A 65 -2.11 -2.15 11.25
C LYS A 65 -2.44 -1.80 9.81
N PHE A 66 -1.39 -1.77 8.99
CA PHE A 66 -1.42 -1.36 7.59
C PHE A 66 -2.68 -1.80 6.84
N ALA A 67 -3.31 -0.82 6.18
CA ALA A 67 -4.17 -0.92 5.01
C ALA A 67 -3.81 -2.16 4.18
N SER A 68 -4.49 -3.29 4.38
CA SER A 68 -3.96 -4.61 3.97
C SER A 68 -3.99 -4.88 2.46
N GLY A 69 -3.98 -3.82 1.64
CA GLY A 69 -3.86 -3.89 0.21
C GLY A 69 -2.56 -4.57 -0.22
N LYS A 70 -2.68 -5.35 -1.29
CA LYS A 70 -1.57 -6.00 -1.98
C LYS A 70 -1.07 -5.23 -3.19
N ASN A 71 -1.74 -4.11 -3.49
CA ASN A 71 -1.47 -3.25 -4.62
C ASN A 71 -1.08 -1.86 -4.11
N THR A 72 -0.09 -1.30 -4.78
CA THR A 72 0.38 0.07 -4.58
C THR A 72 0.44 0.75 -5.94
N SER A 73 0.37 2.07 -5.97
CA SER A 73 0.63 2.87 -7.16
C SER A 73 1.38 4.13 -6.75
N ALA A 74 2.24 4.64 -7.62
CA ALA A 74 2.96 5.88 -7.40
C ALA A 74 2.62 6.88 -8.49
N PHE A 75 2.47 8.15 -8.12
CA PHE A 75 2.24 9.24 -9.05
C PHE A 75 3.46 10.18 -9.03
N PRO A 76 4.32 10.13 -10.06
CA PRO A 76 5.58 10.88 -10.07
C PRO A 76 5.42 12.40 -9.97
N GLU A 77 4.34 12.95 -10.51
CA GLU A 77 4.15 14.40 -10.63
C GLU A 77 4.06 15.12 -9.28
N ASN A 78 3.60 14.43 -8.23
CA ASN A 78 3.60 14.94 -6.85
C ASN A 78 4.26 13.98 -5.86
N ASN A 79 4.99 12.98 -6.35
CA ASN A 79 5.73 12.02 -5.53
C ASN A 79 4.88 11.25 -4.50
N HIS A 80 3.56 11.14 -4.73
CA HIS A 80 2.65 10.43 -3.83
C HIS A 80 2.56 8.94 -4.15
N ILE A 81 2.41 8.15 -3.09
CA ILE A 81 2.21 6.70 -3.17
C ILE A 81 0.86 6.35 -2.57
N PHE A 82 0.08 5.56 -3.29
CA PHE A 82 -1.30 5.22 -2.96
C PHE A 82 -1.41 3.72 -2.72
N THR A 83 -2.00 3.33 -1.60
CA THR A 83 -2.34 1.93 -1.32
C THR A 83 -3.80 1.83 -0.92
N ILE A 84 -4.44 0.75 -1.37
CA ILE A 84 -5.83 0.49 -0.99
C ILE A 84 -5.89 0.00 0.45
N ALA A 85 -6.80 0.56 1.26
CA ALA A 85 -7.18 -0.07 2.51
C ALA A 85 -8.04 -1.30 2.18
N GLN A 86 -7.46 -2.49 2.34
CA GLN A 86 -8.22 -3.72 2.16
C GLN A 86 -9.35 -3.77 3.18
N ILE A 87 -10.56 -3.96 2.69
CA ILE A 87 -11.73 -4.25 3.51
C ILE A 87 -11.70 -5.76 3.82
N PRO A 88 -11.62 -6.18 5.09
CA PRO A 88 -11.63 -7.58 5.46
C PRO A 88 -12.80 -8.35 4.84
N ALA A 89 -12.55 -9.60 4.41
CA ALA A 89 -13.57 -10.47 3.85
C ALA A 89 -14.75 -10.71 4.81
N ALA A 90 -14.54 -10.61 6.12
CA ALA A 90 -15.60 -10.68 7.13
C ALA A 90 -16.63 -9.54 7.02
N ASN A 91 -16.26 -8.42 6.37
CA ASN A 91 -17.14 -7.30 6.11
C ASN A 91 -17.83 -7.48 4.75
N ALA A 92 -17.21 -8.24 3.83
CA ALA A 92 -17.79 -8.55 2.55
C ALA A 92 -18.75 -9.73 2.68
N ASN A 93 -20.04 -9.44 2.93
CA ASN A 93 -21.11 -10.38 2.63
C ASN A 93 -21.18 -10.54 1.11
N PHE A 94 -20.28 -11.33 0.53
CA PHE A 94 -20.40 -11.78 -0.85
C PHE A 94 -21.59 -12.73 -0.91
N ALA A 95 -22.78 -12.19 -1.17
CA ALA A 95 -23.88 -13.01 -1.66
C ALA A 95 -23.38 -13.75 -2.93
N PRO A 96 -23.64 -15.05 -3.08
CA PRO A 96 -23.25 -15.76 -4.29
C PRO A 96 -23.91 -15.10 -5.52
N PRO A 97 -23.27 -15.14 -6.71
CA PRO A 97 -23.89 -14.67 -7.94
C PRO A 97 -25.28 -15.29 -8.11
N PRO A 98 -26.31 -14.54 -8.56
CA PRO A 98 -26.26 -13.38 -9.45
C PRO A 98 -26.48 -12.01 -8.75
N LEU A 99 -26.51 -11.96 -7.42
CA LEU A 99 -26.70 -10.70 -6.71
C LEU A 99 -25.40 -9.90 -6.73
N MET A 100 -25.46 -8.63 -7.16
CA MET A 100 -24.35 -7.70 -6.93
C MET A 100 -23.97 -7.74 -5.45
N PRO A 101 -22.67 -7.59 -5.09
CA PRO A 101 -22.26 -7.59 -3.70
C PRO A 101 -23.12 -6.57 -2.94
N THR A 102 -24.00 -7.04 -2.06
CA THR A 102 -24.63 -6.16 -1.08
C THR A 102 -23.49 -5.53 -0.30
N HIS A 103 -23.42 -4.19 -0.31
CA HIS A 103 -22.49 -3.45 0.54
C HIS A 103 -22.49 -4.11 1.92
N GLY A 104 -21.31 -4.58 2.34
CA GLY A 104 -21.11 -5.22 3.62
C GLY A 104 -21.75 -4.44 4.75
N ASP A 105 -22.20 -5.10 5.81
CA ASP A 105 -22.72 -4.42 7.01
C ASP A 105 -21.67 -3.43 7.53
N PRO A 106 -21.88 -2.10 7.40
CA PRO A 106 -20.87 -1.10 7.76
C PRO A 106 -20.53 -1.11 9.25
N THR A 107 -21.42 -1.68 10.09
CA THR A 107 -21.16 -1.84 11.53
C THR A 107 -20.08 -2.88 11.82
N LYS A 108 -19.85 -3.80 10.88
CA LYS A 108 -18.79 -4.81 10.94
C LYS A 108 -17.49 -4.33 10.31
N ASP A 109 -17.44 -3.10 9.78
CA ASP A 109 -16.22 -2.59 9.21
C ASP A 109 -15.14 -2.42 10.29
N VAL A 110 -14.07 -3.20 10.15
CA VAL A 110 -12.87 -3.16 10.99
C VAL A 110 -11.62 -2.73 10.20
N SER A 111 -11.81 -2.17 8.99
CA SER A 111 -10.71 -1.58 8.22
C SER A 111 -10.15 -0.32 8.90
N VAL A 112 -8.93 0.06 8.52
CA VAL A 112 -8.29 1.30 8.99
C VAL A 112 -9.13 2.55 8.67
N CYS A 113 -9.97 2.49 7.65
CA CYS A 113 -10.87 3.58 7.25
C CYS A 113 -11.82 4.02 8.37
N THR A 114 -12.15 3.11 9.29
CA THR A 114 -13.03 3.39 10.42
C THR A 114 -12.42 4.36 11.43
N LEU A 115 -11.08 4.45 11.51
CA LEU A 115 -10.39 5.45 12.33
C LEU A 115 -10.66 6.88 11.86
N PHE A 116 -11.00 7.04 10.58
CA PHE A 116 -11.28 8.31 9.93
C PHE A 116 -12.78 8.53 9.69
N GLY A 117 -13.65 7.69 10.27
CA GLY A 117 -15.11 7.80 10.14
C GLY A 117 -15.68 7.24 8.84
N PHE A 118 -14.86 6.66 7.96
CA PHE A 118 -15.29 6.05 6.70
C PHE A 118 -15.62 4.56 6.91
N ARG A 119 -16.88 4.26 7.23
CA ARG A 119 -17.39 2.89 7.38
C ARG A 119 -18.11 2.43 6.12
N GLY A 120 -17.72 1.26 5.58
CA GLY A 120 -18.39 0.62 4.44
C GLY A 120 -18.11 1.24 3.08
N THR A 121 -17.29 2.30 3.03
CA THR A 121 -16.96 3.04 1.79
C THR A 121 -15.55 2.78 1.28
N GLY A 122 -14.68 2.17 2.11
CA GLY A 122 -13.24 2.07 1.83
C GLY A 122 -12.53 3.42 1.91
N CYS A 123 -11.21 3.38 1.77
CA CYS A 123 -10.32 4.53 1.77
C CYS A 123 -8.98 4.16 1.09
N ILE A 124 -8.22 5.18 0.70
CA ILE A 124 -6.88 5.04 0.13
C ILE A 124 -5.89 5.67 1.10
N ALA A 125 -4.84 4.95 1.46
CA ALA A 125 -3.73 5.52 2.19
C ALA A 125 -2.80 6.22 1.19
N VAL A 126 -2.42 7.46 1.51
CA VAL A 126 -1.49 8.27 0.71
C VAL A 126 -0.21 8.44 1.54
N TYR A 127 0.93 8.10 0.96
CA TYR A 127 2.25 8.28 1.53
C TYR A 127 3.00 9.34 0.74
N THR A 128 3.74 10.16 1.46
CA THR A 128 4.58 11.26 0.95
C THR A 128 5.92 11.24 1.68
N HIS A 129 6.92 11.93 1.16
CA HIS A 129 8.21 12.07 1.83
C HIS A 129 8.12 13.16 2.90
N SER A 130 8.78 12.92 4.04
CA SER A 130 8.81 13.90 5.12
C SER A 130 9.44 15.22 4.64
N GLY A 131 8.70 16.32 4.73
CA GLY A 131 9.15 17.68 4.37
C GLY A 131 8.51 18.27 3.11
N GLU A 132 7.75 17.51 2.32
CA GLU A 132 7.10 18.02 1.10
C GLU A 132 5.73 18.67 1.37
N GLU A 133 4.98 18.24 2.39
CA GLU A 133 3.67 18.84 2.73
C GLU A 133 3.75 20.25 3.33
N GLU A 134 4.88 20.65 3.92
CA GLU A 134 5.05 22.02 4.44
C GLU A 134 5.09 23.03 3.30
N ALA A 135 5.72 22.69 2.17
CA ALA A 135 5.77 23.55 0.99
C ALA A 135 4.39 23.76 0.33
N GLU A 136 3.54 22.73 0.29
CA GLU A 136 2.20 22.85 -0.33
C GLU A 136 1.18 23.56 0.57
N ARG A 137 1.38 23.56 1.90
CA ARG A 137 0.55 24.30 2.87
C ARG A 137 0.93 25.77 2.96
N ASP A 138 2.19 26.12 2.74
CA ASP A 138 2.67 27.51 2.81
C ASP A 138 2.36 28.32 1.54
N ASP A 139 1.95 27.67 0.45
CA ASP A 139 1.56 28.29 -0.83
C ASP A 139 0.03 28.51 -0.99
N LYS A 140 -0.77 28.35 0.08
CA LYS A 140 -2.24 28.61 0.08
C LYS A 140 -2.69 29.72 1.03
#